data_AF-A0A1M6ECL3-F1
#
_entry.id   AF-A0A1M6ECL3-F1
#
_cell.length_a   1.000
_cell.length_b   1.000
_cell.length_c   1.000
_cell.angle_alpha   90.00
_cell.angle_beta   90.00
_cell.angle_gamma   90.00
#
_symmetry.space_group_name_H-M   'P 1'
#
loop_
_entity.id
_entity.type
_entity.pdbx_description
1 polymer ?
#
loop_
_entity_poly.entity_id
_entity_poly.type
_entity_poly.pdbx_seq_one_letter_code
_entity_poly.pdbx_strand_id
1 'polypeptide(L)'
;MIPRKGSKVMCLDDVQYRWIAYSTPKGTEVRIEAAEIPGSQMLIAQVPKLFNLKWIPDIIDFGLENGWEAGDEGEPLYIRKNRDTFRLLEDHEIPE
;
A
#
# COMPACT_ATOMS: atom_id res chain seq x y z
N MET A 1 -4.06 -8.00 -7.80
CA MET A 1 -5.30 -7.22 -7.98
C MET A 1 -6.12 -7.23 -6.69
N ILE A 2 -6.54 -6.05 -6.24
CA ILE A 2 -7.32 -5.85 -5.03
C ILE A 2 -8.82 -6.15 -5.30
N PRO A 3 -9.49 -6.95 -4.44
CA PRO A 3 -10.90 -7.27 -4.64
C PRO A 3 -11.78 -6.01 -4.50
N ARG A 4 -12.80 -5.87 -5.35
CA ARG A 4 -13.74 -4.72 -5.28
C ARG A 4 -14.51 -4.68 -3.96
N LYS A 5 -14.96 -5.83 -3.47
CA LYS A 5 -15.72 -5.94 -2.21
C LYS A 5 -14.80 -5.68 -1.02
N GLY A 6 -15.16 -4.72 -0.17
CA GLY A 6 -14.40 -4.36 1.03
C GLY A 6 -13.21 -3.42 0.77
N SER A 7 -12.84 -3.21 -0.49
CA SER A 7 -11.90 -2.14 -0.87
C SER A 7 -12.57 -0.77 -0.84
N LYS A 8 -11.76 0.26 -0.69
CA LYS A 8 -12.15 1.66 -0.82
C LYS A 8 -11.36 2.29 -1.97
N VAL A 9 -11.90 3.38 -2.51
CA VAL A 9 -11.22 4.20 -3.51
C VAL A 9 -11.00 5.58 -2.92
N MET A 10 -9.87 6.20 -3.22
CA MET A 10 -9.60 7.59 -2.92
C MET A 10 -8.92 8.27 -4.11
N CYS A 11 -9.08 9.59 -4.19
CA CYS A 11 -8.35 10.41 -5.13
C CYS A 11 -7.22 11.12 -4.38
N LEU A 12 -6.02 11.08 -4.92
CA LEU A 12 -4.85 11.82 -4.44
C LEU A 12 -4.10 12.35 -5.67
N ASP A 13 -3.90 13.67 -5.72
CA ASP A 13 -3.26 14.36 -6.86
C ASP A 13 -3.80 13.94 -8.23
N ASP A 14 -5.13 13.97 -8.36
CA ASP A 14 -5.89 13.58 -9.55
C ASP A 14 -5.74 12.11 -10.00
N VAL A 15 -5.08 11.27 -9.20
CA VAL A 15 -4.98 9.82 -9.43
C VAL A 15 -5.93 9.08 -8.49
N GLN A 16 -6.72 8.15 -9.04
CA GLN A 16 -7.57 7.27 -8.24
C GLN A 16 -6.82 6.03 -7.79
N TYR A 17 -6.78 5.80 -6.48
CA TYR A 17 -6.17 4.63 -5.85
C TYR A 17 -7.23 3.76 -5.19
N ARG A 18 -7.11 2.44 -5.37
CA ARG A 18 -7.90 1.45 -4.66
C ARG A 18 -7.05 0.87 -3.54
N TRP A 19 -7.62 0.77 -2.34
CA TRP A 19 -6.93 0.18 -1.21
C TRP A 19 -7.84 -0.72 -0.36
N ILE A 20 -7.20 -1.64 0.35
CA ILE A 20 -7.85 -2.53 1.32
C ILE A 20 -6.90 -2.80 2.49
N ALA A 21 -7.45 -2.99 3.68
CA ALA A 21 -6.67 -3.29 4.88
C ALA A 21 -7.04 -4.68 5.43
N TYR A 22 -6.03 -5.46 5.78
CA TYR A 22 -6.15 -6.78 6.37
C TYR A 22 -5.49 -6.81 7.75
N SER A 23 -6.18 -7.37 8.74
CA SER A 23 -5.57 -7.64 10.04
C SER A 23 -4.65 -8.86 9.91
N THR A 24 -3.41 -8.75 10.37
CA THR A 24 -2.42 -9.84 10.36
C THR A 24 -1.83 -10.04 11.76
N PRO A 25 -1.16 -11.17 12.04
CA PRO A 25 -0.47 -11.36 13.31
C PRO A 25 0.59 -10.26 13.60
N LYS A 26 1.26 -9.78 12.55
CA LYS A 26 2.33 -8.77 12.61
C LYS A 26 1.82 -7.32 12.64
N GLY A 27 0.53 -7.07 12.40
CA GLY A 27 -0.01 -5.71 12.34
C GLY A 27 -1.28 -5.60 11.50
N THR A 28 -1.38 -4.52 10.76
CA THR A 28 -2.35 -4.37 9.67
C THR A 28 -1.57 -4.25 8.37
N GLU A 29 -2.00 -4.96 7.35
CA GLU A 29 -1.45 -4.86 6.01
C GLU A 29 -2.40 -4.04 5.15
N VAL A 30 -1.91 -2.94 4.61
CA VAL A 30 -2.64 -2.07 3.68
C VAL A 30 -2.10 -2.34 2.29
N ARG A 31 -2.96 -2.82 1.40
CA ARG A 31 -2.62 -3.00 -0.02
C ARG A 31 -3.23 -1.88 -0.83
N ILE A 32 -2.48 -1.33 -1.77
CA ILE A 32 -2.87 -0.22 -2.64
C ILE A 32 -2.49 -0.54 -4.09
N GLU A 33 -3.37 -0.21 -5.03
CA GLU A 33 -3.12 -0.27 -6.48
C GLU A 33 -3.78 0.94 -7.17
N ALA A 34 -3.37 1.28 -8.40
CA ALA A 34 -4.10 2.26 -9.19
C ALA A 34 -5.49 1.72 -9.55
N ALA A 35 -6.53 2.51 -9.30
CA ALA A 35 -7.91 2.07 -9.49
C ALA A 35 -8.30 1.97 -10.97
N GLU A 36 -7.66 2.78 -11.82
CA GLU A 36 -7.94 2.86 -13.26
C GLU A 36 -7.21 1.81 -14.09
N ILE A 37 -6.14 1.21 -13.53
CA ILE A 37 -5.29 0.22 -14.19
C ILE A 37 -5.33 -1.07 -13.37
N PRO A 38 -6.29 -1.96 -13.64
CA PRO A 38 -6.42 -3.22 -12.92
C PRO A 38 -5.17 -4.09 -13.14
N GLY A 39 -4.55 -4.56 -12.06
CA GLY A 39 -3.36 -5.41 -12.15
C GLY A 39 -2.03 -4.66 -12.15
N SER A 40 -2.06 -3.32 -11.99
CA SER A 40 -0.88 -2.51 -11.71
C SER A 40 -0.11 -3.01 -10.47
N GLN A 41 1.16 -2.59 -10.39
CA GLN A 41 2.07 -2.88 -9.30
C GLN A 41 1.40 -2.54 -7.97
N MET A 42 1.43 -3.48 -7.03
CA MET A 42 0.84 -3.29 -5.71
C MET A 42 1.83 -2.63 -4.75
N LEU A 43 1.36 -1.67 -3.97
CA LEU A 43 2.06 -1.17 -2.79
C LEU A 43 1.47 -1.84 -1.55
N ILE A 44 2.33 -2.47 -0.75
CA ILE A 44 1.93 -3.24 0.44
C ILE A 44 2.61 -2.66 1.67
N ALA A 45 1.84 -1.95 2.50
CA ALA A 45 2.32 -1.33 3.71
C ALA A 45 1.95 -2.14 4.97
N GLN A 46 2.95 -2.52 5.74
CA GLN A 46 2.77 -3.05 7.09
C GLN A 46 2.70 -1.89 8.10
N VAL A 47 1.56 -1.75 8.77
CA VAL A 47 1.31 -0.67 9.74
C VAL A 47 0.90 -1.25 11.10
N PRO A 48 0.98 -0.46 12.20
CA PRO A 48 0.49 -0.89 13.51
C PRO A 48 -0.97 -1.37 13.47
N LYS A 49 -1.33 -2.31 14.36
CA LYS A 49 -2.69 -2.87 14.46
C LYS A 49 -3.79 -1.81 14.60
N LEU A 50 -3.47 -0.72 15.30
CA LEU A 50 -4.34 0.46 15.33
C LEU A 50 -4.09 1.27 14.06
N PHE A 51 -4.72 0.82 12.97
CA PHE A 51 -4.63 1.47 11.68
C PHE A 51 -5.38 2.81 11.66
N ASN A 52 -4.74 3.85 11.12
CA ASN A 52 -5.32 5.16 10.90
C ASN A 52 -5.44 5.46 9.40
N LEU A 53 -6.66 5.79 8.95
CA LEU A 53 -6.96 6.15 7.57
C LEU A 53 -6.14 7.34 7.04
N LYS A 54 -5.71 8.24 7.94
CA LYS A 54 -4.88 9.40 7.59
C LYS A 54 -3.49 9.01 7.10
N TRP A 55 -3.05 7.77 7.28
CA TRP A 55 -1.75 7.30 6.79
C TRP A 55 -1.77 6.90 5.32
N ILE A 56 -2.94 6.76 4.67
CA ILE A 56 -2.97 6.32 3.27
C ILE A 56 -2.24 7.29 2.32
N PRO A 57 -2.43 8.62 2.39
CA PRO A 57 -1.63 9.56 1.60
C PRO A 57 -0.13 9.37 1.83
N ASP A 58 0.33 9.38 3.09
CA ASP A 58 1.76 9.22 3.41
C ASP A 58 2.35 7.89 2.91
N ILE A 59 1.54 6.82 2.90
CA ILE A 59 1.94 5.51 2.34
C ILE A 59 2.17 5.65 0.82
N ILE A 60 1.21 6.27 0.11
CA ILE A 60 1.28 6.47 -1.34
C ILE A 60 2.48 7.34 -1.70
N ASP A 61 2.64 8.49 -1.03
CA ASP A 61 3.73 9.43 -1.28
C ASP A 61 5.08 8.75 -1.08
N PHE A 62 5.25 8.02 0.03
CA PHE A 62 6.47 7.28 0.27
C PHE A 62 6.71 6.20 -0.79
N GLY A 63 5.68 5.48 -1.22
CA GLY A 63 5.78 4.49 -2.29
C GLY A 63 6.30 5.12 -3.58
N LEU A 64 5.65 6.20 -4.03
CA LEU A 64 6.02 6.92 -5.26
C LEU A 64 7.47 7.42 -5.21
N GLU A 65 7.90 7.97 -4.08
CA GLU A 65 9.28 8.43 -3.86
C GLU A 65 10.32 7.30 -3.84
N ASN A 66 9.90 6.05 -3.60
CA ASN A 66 10.79 4.90 -3.40
C ASN A 66 10.59 3.80 -4.46
N GLY A 67 10.14 4.17 -5.66
CA GLY A 67 10.11 3.28 -6.82
C GLY A 67 8.83 2.45 -6.97
N TRP A 68 7.73 2.84 -6.34
CA TRP A 68 6.42 2.31 -6.69
C TRP A 68 5.91 2.99 -7.96
N GLU A 69 5.73 2.20 -9.01
CA GLU A 69 5.20 2.60 -10.31
C GLU A 69 3.73 2.16 -10.41
N ALA A 70 2.83 2.95 -9.81
CA ALA A 70 1.40 2.63 -9.71
C ALA A 70 0.70 2.42 -11.08
N GLY A 71 1.29 2.93 -12.17
CA GLY A 71 0.74 2.79 -13.52
C GLY A 71 1.17 1.53 -14.27
N ASP A 72 2.23 0.86 -13.81
CA ASP A 72 2.88 -0.22 -14.53
C ASP A 72 2.62 -1.57 -13.84
N GLU A 73 2.76 -2.66 -14.57
CA GLU A 73 2.78 -4.00 -13.97
C GLU A 73 4.15 -4.27 -13.36
N GLY A 74 4.19 -4.88 -12.18
CA GLY A 74 5.46 -5.19 -11.52
C GLY A 74 5.30 -5.96 -10.22
N GLU A 75 6.44 -6.38 -9.66
CA GLU A 75 6.50 -7.01 -8.34
C GLU A 75 6.02 -6.04 -7.26
N PRO A 76 5.29 -6.50 -6.23
CA PRO A 76 4.78 -5.60 -5.21
C PRO A 76 5.91 -4.87 -4.46
N LEU A 77 5.74 -3.57 -4.21
CA LEU A 77 6.63 -2.83 -3.33
C LEU A 77 6.16 -2.97 -1.88
N TYR A 78 7.05 -3.47 -1.01
CA TYR A 78 6.74 -3.67 0.40
C TYR A 78 7.36 -2.58 1.27
N ILE A 79 6.54 -1.96 2.11
CA ILE A 79 6.99 -0.94 3.06
C ILE A 79 6.50 -1.26 4.48
N ARG A 80 7.18 -0.73 5.49
CA ARG A 80 6.74 -0.81 6.89
C ARG A 80 6.72 0.58 7.52
N LYS A 81 5.62 0.88 8.21
CA LYS A 81 5.47 2.07 9.04
C LYS A 81 6.20 1.87 10.37
N ASN A 82 7.11 2.80 10.67
CA ASN A 82 7.65 3.05 11.99
C ASN A 82 6.83 4.14 12.70
N ARG A 83 7.24 4.55 13.91
CA ARG A 83 6.52 5.55 14.71
C ARG A 83 6.13 6.78 13.87
N ASP A 84 7.12 7.41 13.24
CA ASP A 84 6.95 8.68 12.54
C ASP A 84 7.31 8.62 11.04
N THR A 85 7.83 7.49 10.54
CA THR A 85 8.32 7.34 9.16
C THR A 85 7.94 6.00 8.54
N PHE A 86 8.33 5.78 7.28
CA PHE A 86 8.26 4.48 6.59
C PHE A 86 9.66 4.02 6.17
N ARG A 87 9.80 2.73 5.90
CA ARG A 87 10.99 2.15 5.26
C ARG A 87 10.58 1.04 4.29
N LEU A 88 11.44 0.77 3.31
CA LEU A 88 11.35 -0.43 2.48
C LEU A 88 11.56 -1.68 3.35
N LEU A 89 10.86 -2.75 2.99
CA LEU A 89 11.09 -4.10 3.53
C LEU A 89 12.07 -4.85 2.62
N GLU A 90 12.98 -5.58 3.25
CA GLU A 90 13.88 -6.49 2.54
C GLU A 90 13.16 -7.81 2.23
N ASP A 91 13.63 -8.54 1.21
CA ASP A 91 12.99 -9.78 0.73
C ASP A 91 12.71 -10.80 1.84
N HIS A 92 13.64 -10.94 2.79
CA HIS A 92 13.52 -11.88 3.91
C HIS A 92 12.48 -11.46 4.97
N GLU A 93 11.98 -10.22 4.91
CA GLU A 93 10.95 -9.70 5.82
C GLU A 93 9.53 -9.77 5.23
N ILE A 94 9.43 -10.00 3.92
CA ILE A 94 8.17 -10.11 3.18
C ILE A 94 7.45 -11.39 3.66
N PRO A 95 6.16 -11.32 4.02
CA PRO A 95 5.40 -12.52 4.35
C PRO A 95 5.30 -13.45 3.14
N GLU A 96 5.64 -14.74 3.32
CA GLU A 96 5.37 -15.81 2.35
C GLU A 96 3.87 -15.98 2.05
#